data_AF-A0A846BNX6-F1
#
_entry.id   AF-A0A846BNX6-F1
#
_cell.length_a   1.000
_cell.length_b   1.000
_cell.length_c   1.000
_cell.angle_alpha   90.00
_cell.angle_beta   90.00
_cell.angle_gamma   90.00
#
_symmetry.space_group_name_H-M   'P 1'
#
loop_
_entity.id
_entity.type
_entity.pdbx_description
1 polymer ?
#
loop_
_entity_poly.entity_id
_entity_poly.type
_entity_poly.pdbx_seq_one_letter_code
_entity_poly.pdbx_strand_id
1 'polypeptide(L)'
;NTLAVCSVNNYLRILGIPTDLSVGNSWNPVMRLAEDTADLRVTGLGDLECRPVKPGDLTCHIPQEAWFDRIGYVAVEIDEDCTQATILGFSPTAGISELPLQQLRSLKDFPAYLNQLKPVVKLSQWFEEVVEAGWQTVEAILTTEPTEPTLSFRDATTVSVEQCKQIELEGYNQSVVMVITLIQVSEPEIDIMVGVYPKPEQIYLPPNLQVMLLDEEKNTIMNIQGQRENKNMQLEFSGEPGDCFSIKVVVDEFSVTEEFRI
;
A
#
# COMPACT_ATOMS: atom_id res chain seq x y z
N ASN A 1 -21.93 1.30 -12.32
CA ASN A 1 -20.83 1.49 -11.35
C ASN A 1 -21.18 2.45 -10.23
N THR A 2 -21.62 3.68 -10.50
CA THR A 2 -21.91 4.66 -9.43
C THR A 2 -22.85 4.14 -8.33
N LEU A 3 -23.93 3.45 -8.70
CA LEU A 3 -24.84 2.87 -7.71
C LEU A 3 -24.21 1.74 -6.88
N ALA A 4 -23.31 0.95 -7.49
CA ALA A 4 -22.54 -0.08 -6.80
C ALA A 4 -21.58 0.55 -5.78
N VAL A 5 -20.78 1.53 -6.20
CA VAL A 5 -19.86 2.28 -5.32
C VAL A 5 -20.61 2.94 -4.17
N CYS A 6 -21.72 3.64 -4.45
CA CYS A 6 -22.55 4.26 -3.41
C CYS A 6 -23.11 3.25 -2.41
N SER A 7 -23.53 2.07 -2.87
CA SER A 7 -24.04 1.00 -2.02
C SER A 7 -22.98 0.46 -1.08
N VAL A 8 -21.79 0.15 -1.60
CA VAL A 8 -20.66 -0.34 -0.79
C VAL A 8 -20.18 0.74 0.18
N ASN A 9 -20.09 1.98 -0.26
CA ASN A 9 -19.76 3.11 0.61
C ASN A 9 -20.77 3.29 1.75
N ASN A 10 -22.07 3.20 1.47
CA ASN A 10 -23.09 3.28 2.51
C ASN A 10 -22.97 2.13 3.51
N TYR A 11 -22.72 0.91 3.02
CA TYR A 11 -22.48 -0.26 3.88
C TYR A 11 -21.27 -0.06 4.81
N LEU A 12 -20.13 0.39 4.27
CA LEU A 12 -18.92 0.65 5.07
C LEU A 12 -19.13 1.77 6.09
N ARG A 13 -19.86 2.83 5.72
CA ARG A 13 -20.23 3.91 6.65
C ARG A 13 -21.09 3.41 7.82
N ILE A 14 -22.03 2.49 7.57
CA ILE A 14 -22.83 1.85 8.63
C ILE A 14 -21.95 1.05 9.59
N LEU A 15 -20.89 0.42 9.07
CA LEU A 15 -19.90 -0.31 9.87
C LEU A 15 -18.89 0.59 10.59
N GLY A 16 -18.93 1.91 10.36
CA GLY A 16 -17.97 2.87 10.92
C GLY A 16 -16.59 2.83 10.27
N ILE A 17 -16.47 2.24 9.07
CA ILE A 17 -15.22 2.18 8.31
C ILE A 17 -15.13 3.44 7.44
N PRO A 18 -14.06 4.26 7.59
CA PRO A 18 -13.91 5.48 6.81
C PRO A 18 -13.58 5.17 5.35
N THR A 19 -14.26 5.87 4.44
CA THR A 19 -14.10 5.78 3.00
C THR A 19 -13.97 7.18 2.41
N ASP A 20 -13.16 7.29 1.36
CA ASP A 20 -12.97 8.54 0.64
C ASP A 20 -13.57 8.43 -0.76
N LEU A 21 -14.65 9.18 -0.99
CA LEU A 21 -15.28 9.31 -2.29
C LEU A 21 -14.62 10.40 -3.15
N SER A 22 -13.96 11.38 -2.53
CA SER A 22 -13.34 12.53 -3.21
C SER A 22 -11.98 12.23 -3.84
N VAL A 23 -11.30 11.17 -3.40
CA VAL A 23 -10.01 10.72 -3.94
C VAL A 23 -10.17 9.65 -5.04
N GLY A 24 -11.31 8.98 -5.11
CA GLY A 24 -11.62 8.03 -6.18
C GLY A 24 -11.97 8.73 -7.50
N ASN A 25 -11.52 8.18 -8.64
CA ASN A 25 -11.76 8.75 -9.98
C ASN A 25 -13.27 8.88 -10.32
N SER A 26 -14.10 8.15 -9.60
CA SER A 26 -15.56 8.10 -9.69
C SER A 26 -16.30 9.45 -9.50
N TRP A 27 -15.67 10.49 -8.93
CA TRP A 27 -16.31 11.79 -8.66
C TRP A 27 -15.80 12.97 -9.49
N ASN A 28 -14.86 12.74 -10.41
CA ASN A 28 -14.46 13.76 -11.37
C ASN A 28 -15.44 13.78 -12.58
N PRO A 29 -16.17 14.88 -12.84
CA PRO A 29 -17.15 14.95 -13.92
C PRO A 29 -16.57 14.74 -15.33
N VAL A 30 -15.25 14.91 -15.52
CA VAL A 30 -14.54 14.61 -16.78
C VAL A 30 -14.18 13.13 -16.88
N MET A 31 -13.79 12.48 -15.77
CA MET A 31 -13.49 11.03 -15.73
C MET A 31 -14.75 10.15 -15.76
N ARG A 32 -15.90 10.65 -15.28
CA ARG A 32 -17.21 9.96 -15.37
C ARG A 32 -17.65 9.65 -16.80
N LEU A 33 -17.12 10.38 -17.78
CA LEU A 33 -17.39 10.20 -19.21
C LEU A 33 -16.38 9.29 -19.91
N ALA A 34 -15.23 9.03 -19.28
CA ALA A 34 -14.07 8.40 -19.91
C ALA A 34 -13.71 7.02 -19.34
N GLU A 35 -14.00 6.72 -18.07
CA GLU A 35 -13.55 5.48 -17.42
C GLU A 35 -14.69 4.71 -16.76
N ASP A 36 -14.73 3.38 -16.98
CA ASP A 36 -15.61 2.40 -16.33
C ASP A 36 -15.21 2.19 -14.85
N THR A 37 -14.91 3.28 -14.13
CA THR A 37 -14.37 3.26 -12.77
C THR A 37 -15.45 2.89 -11.75
N ALA A 38 -15.14 1.89 -10.94
CA ALA A 38 -15.99 1.43 -9.84
C ALA A 38 -15.17 1.33 -8.54
N ASP A 39 -14.15 2.18 -8.41
CA ASP A 39 -13.21 2.23 -7.31
C ASP A 39 -13.80 2.93 -6.07
N LEU A 40 -13.53 2.38 -4.89
CA LEU A 40 -13.85 2.97 -3.60
C LEU A 40 -12.64 2.88 -2.66
N ARG A 41 -12.01 4.03 -2.37
CA ARG A 41 -10.89 4.11 -1.44
C ARG A 41 -11.38 3.93 0.00
N VAL A 42 -10.85 2.92 0.68
CA VAL A 42 -10.95 2.74 2.13
C VAL A 42 -9.76 3.45 2.77
N THR A 43 -10.04 4.40 3.65
CA THR A 43 -9.00 5.28 4.22
C THR A 43 -7.96 4.45 4.99
N GLY A 44 -6.69 4.57 4.60
CA GLY A 44 -5.58 3.86 5.23
C GLY A 44 -5.47 2.37 4.88
N LEU A 45 -6.25 1.85 3.92
CA LEU A 45 -6.15 0.45 3.48
C LEU A 45 -5.93 0.30 1.97
N GLY A 46 -6.64 1.06 1.13
CA GLY A 46 -6.51 0.98 -0.34
C GLY A 46 -7.85 0.96 -1.07
N ASP A 47 -7.87 0.56 -2.34
CA ASP A 47 -9.03 0.68 -3.23
C ASP A 47 -9.83 -0.62 -3.37
N LEU A 48 -11.14 -0.56 -3.17
CA LEU A 48 -12.07 -1.65 -3.48
C LEU A 48 -12.66 -1.47 -4.88
N GLU A 49 -12.82 -2.56 -5.62
CA GLU A 49 -13.51 -2.55 -6.91
C GLU A 49 -14.98 -3.00 -6.73
N CYS A 50 -15.91 -2.08 -6.89
CA CYS A 50 -17.35 -2.26 -6.64
C CYS A 50 -18.11 -2.51 -7.96
N ARG A 51 -18.10 -3.76 -8.44
CA ARG A 51 -18.66 -4.09 -9.75
C ARG A 51 -20.16 -4.34 -9.72
N PRO A 52 -20.94 -3.73 -10.63
CA PRO A 52 -22.35 -4.05 -10.78
C PRO A 52 -22.53 -5.37 -11.53
N VAL A 53 -23.56 -6.13 -11.16
CA VAL A 53 -24.07 -7.29 -11.89
C VAL A 53 -25.58 -7.17 -12.08
N LYS A 54 -26.11 -7.79 -13.13
CA LYS A 54 -27.55 -7.83 -13.39
C LYS A 54 -28.21 -9.00 -12.68
N PRO A 55 -29.53 -8.93 -12.42
CA PRO A 55 -30.26 -10.04 -11.84
C PRO A 55 -30.14 -11.27 -12.73
N GLY A 56 -29.70 -12.39 -12.15
CA GLY A 56 -29.51 -13.65 -12.86
C GLY A 56 -28.15 -13.84 -13.53
N ASP A 57 -27.25 -12.86 -13.48
CA ASP A 57 -25.86 -13.06 -13.87
C ASP A 57 -25.21 -14.13 -12.94
N LEU A 58 -24.28 -14.90 -13.50
CA LEU A 58 -23.54 -15.93 -12.75
C LEU A 58 -22.09 -15.51 -12.47
N THR A 59 -21.59 -14.55 -13.24
CA THR A 59 -20.23 -14.05 -13.17
C THR A 59 -20.22 -12.53 -13.13
N CYS A 60 -19.20 -11.98 -12.51
CA CYS A 60 -18.94 -10.56 -12.42
C CYS A 60 -17.71 -10.23 -13.28
N HIS A 61 -17.88 -9.41 -14.31
CA HIS A 61 -16.79 -9.00 -15.19
C HIS A 61 -15.88 -7.97 -14.50
N ILE A 62 -14.59 -8.27 -14.45
CA ILE A 62 -13.54 -7.37 -13.97
C ILE A 62 -12.72 -6.88 -15.16
N PRO A 63 -12.71 -5.57 -15.46
CA PRO A 63 -11.91 -5.02 -16.55
C PRO A 63 -10.41 -5.13 -16.22
N GLN A 64 -9.55 -5.17 -17.25
CA GLN A 64 -8.11 -5.46 -17.08
C GLN A 64 -7.41 -4.43 -16.19
N GLU A 65 -7.86 -3.19 -16.25
CA GLU A 65 -7.37 -2.05 -15.47
C GLU A 65 -7.66 -2.20 -13.96
N ALA A 66 -8.60 -3.08 -13.59
CA ALA A 66 -8.97 -3.36 -12.21
C ALA A 66 -8.45 -4.71 -11.70
N TRP A 67 -7.65 -5.45 -12.48
CA TRP A 67 -7.09 -6.74 -12.03
C TRP A 67 -6.03 -6.60 -10.94
N PHE A 68 -5.39 -5.43 -10.89
CA PHE A 68 -4.30 -5.12 -9.98
C PHE A 68 -4.67 -3.92 -9.11
N ASP A 69 -3.92 -3.74 -8.03
CA ASP A 69 -4.04 -2.57 -7.15
C ASP A 69 -5.44 -2.35 -6.54
N ARG A 70 -6.10 -3.48 -6.21
CA ARG A 70 -7.33 -3.50 -5.44
C ARG A 70 -7.15 -4.36 -4.21
N ILE A 71 -7.64 -3.87 -3.08
CA ILE A 71 -7.68 -4.60 -1.82
C ILE A 71 -8.87 -5.57 -1.75
N GLY A 72 -9.71 -5.60 -2.77
CA GLY A 72 -10.82 -6.54 -2.88
C GLY A 72 -11.86 -6.12 -3.90
N TYR A 73 -12.70 -7.07 -4.25
CA TYR A 73 -13.74 -6.96 -5.28
C TYR A 73 -15.09 -7.22 -4.64
N VAL A 74 -16.02 -6.30 -4.83
CA VAL A 74 -17.37 -6.39 -4.25
C VAL A 74 -18.38 -6.41 -5.38
N ALA A 75 -19.15 -7.49 -5.47
CA ALA A 75 -20.20 -7.62 -6.46
C ALA A 75 -21.53 -7.06 -5.91
N VAL A 76 -22.16 -6.20 -6.70
CA VAL A 76 -23.42 -5.55 -6.34
C VAL A 76 -24.45 -5.82 -7.43
N GLU A 77 -25.49 -6.58 -7.09
CA GLU A 77 -26.65 -6.76 -7.98
C GLU A 77 -27.46 -5.47 -8.00
N ILE A 78 -27.78 -4.99 -9.20
CA ILE A 78 -28.64 -3.82 -9.40
C ILE A 78 -29.89 -4.28 -10.14
N ASP A 79 -31.06 -3.90 -9.63
CA ASP A 79 -32.34 -4.20 -10.30
C ASP A 79 -32.45 -3.53 -11.67
N GLU A 80 -33.34 -4.06 -12.53
CA GLU A 80 -33.51 -3.55 -13.91
C GLU A 80 -33.87 -2.05 -13.95
N ASP A 81 -34.60 -1.57 -12.94
CA ASP A 81 -35.03 -0.19 -12.81
C ASP A 81 -33.97 0.74 -12.15
N CYS A 82 -32.82 0.20 -11.74
CA CYS A 82 -31.75 0.91 -11.03
C CYS A 82 -32.23 1.63 -9.75
N THR A 83 -33.24 1.09 -9.07
CA THR A 83 -33.80 1.62 -7.82
C THR A 83 -33.29 0.92 -6.58
N GLN A 84 -32.83 -0.32 -6.71
CA GLN A 84 -32.34 -1.15 -5.63
C GLN A 84 -30.99 -1.77 -5.98
N ALA A 85 -30.12 -1.82 -4.99
CA ALA A 85 -28.81 -2.44 -5.11
C ALA A 85 -28.59 -3.37 -3.91
N THR A 86 -28.24 -4.61 -4.20
CA THR A 86 -27.98 -5.67 -3.22
C THR A 86 -26.53 -6.07 -3.32
N ILE A 87 -25.77 -5.90 -2.24
CA ILE A 87 -24.39 -6.38 -2.18
C ILE A 87 -24.44 -7.91 -2.02
N LEU A 88 -23.90 -8.65 -2.99
CA LEU A 88 -23.95 -10.11 -3.00
C LEU A 88 -22.87 -10.75 -2.14
N GLY A 89 -21.68 -10.13 -2.12
CA GLY A 89 -20.52 -10.64 -1.41
C GLY A 89 -19.24 -9.99 -1.90
N PHE A 90 -18.09 -10.50 -1.44
CA PHE A 90 -16.78 -9.98 -1.83
C PHE A 90 -15.78 -11.09 -2.16
N SER A 91 -14.75 -10.76 -2.92
CA SER A 91 -13.59 -11.61 -3.19
C SER A 91 -12.30 -10.83 -2.93
N PRO A 92 -11.26 -11.44 -2.32
CA PRO A 92 -9.93 -10.82 -2.24
C PRO A 92 -9.23 -10.68 -3.60
N THR A 93 -9.58 -11.51 -4.59
CA THR A 93 -8.90 -11.56 -5.89
C THR A 93 -9.86 -11.36 -7.06
N ALA A 94 -9.35 -10.79 -8.16
CA ALA A 94 -10.12 -10.49 -9.39
C ALA A 94 -10.61 -11.73 -10.15
N GLY A 95 -9.94 -12.87 -9.95
CA GLY A 95 -10.07 -14.02 -10.85
C GLY A 95 -9.37 -13.79 -12.20
N ILE A 96 -9.73 -14.58 -13.20
CA ILE A 96 -9.23 -14.47 -14.59
C ILE A 96 -10.31 -13.80 -15.43
N SER A 97 -10.37 -12.45 -15.43
CA SER A 97 -11.37 -11.62 -16.14
C SER A 97 -12.82 -11.71 -15.64
N GLU A 98 -13.27 -12.89 -15.22
CA GLU A 98 -14.62 -13.11 -14.68
C GLU A 98 -14.54 -13.75 -13.30
N LEU A 99 -15.23 -13.13 -12.35
CA LEU A 99 -15.35 -13.59 -10.97
C LEU A 99 -16.68 -14.33 -10.78
N PRO A 100 -16.70 -15.65 -10.53
CA PRO A 100 -17.94 -16.38 -10.31
C PRO A 100 -18.64 -15.94 -9.01
N LEU A 101 -19.92 -15.56 -9.10
CA LEU A 101 -20.66 -15.04 -7.94
C LEU A 101 -20.81 -16.06 -6.81
N GLN A 102 -20.77 -17.36 -7.14
CA GLN A 102 -20.81 -18.45 -6.16
C GLN A 102 -19.54 -18.54 -5.29
N GLN A 103 -18.43 -17.95 -5.73
CA GLN A 103 -17.16 -17.95 -4.99
C GLN A 103 -17.02 -16.74 -4.06
N LEU A 104 -18.00 -15.82 -4.08
CA LEU A 104 -17.99 -14.66 -3.21
C LEU A 104 -18.10 -15.08 -1.74
N ARG A 105 -17.24 -14.49 -0.93
CA ARG A 105 -17.30 -14.57 0.53
C ARG A 105 -18.49 -13.76 1.05
N SER A 106 -19.01 -14.21 2.19
CA SER A 106 -20.12 -13.54 2.86
C SER A 106 -19.69 -12.16 3.36
N LEU A 107 -20.58 -11.16 3.22
CA LEU A 107 -20.36 -9.81 3.75
C LEU A 107 -20.12 -9.76 5.26
N LYS A 108 -20.54 -10.80 6.01
CA LYS A 108 -20.26 -10.93 7.45
C LYS A 108 -18.76 -11.00 7.75
N ASP A 109 -17.98 -11.59 6.84
CA ASP A 109 -16.54 -11.75 7.02
C ASP A 109 -15.75 -10.53 6.55
N PHE A 110 -16.42 -9.57 5.91
CA PHE A 110 -15.76 -8.42 5.28
C PHE A 110 -15.02 -7.51 6.27
N PRO A 111 -15.58 -7.17 7.45
CA PRO A 111 -14.85 -6.36 8.44
C PRO A 111 -13.61 -7.07 8.96
N ALA A 112 -13.71 -8.39 9.21
CA ALA A 112 -12.58 -9.19 9.66
C ALA A 112 -11.48 -9.27 8.60
N TYR A 113 -11.86 -9.38 7.32
CA TYR A 113 -10.94 -9.31 6.20
C TYR A 113 -10.23 -7.95 6.12
N LEU A 114 -10.98 -6.84 6.16
CA LEU A 114 -10.39 -5.50 6.10
C LEU A 114 -9.45 -5.22 7.27
N ASN A 115 -9.74 -5.73 8.46
CA ASN A 115 -8.86 -5.62 9.62
C ASN A 115 -7.58 -6.46 9.52
N GLN A 116 -7.57 -7.50 8.67
CA GLN A 116 -6.37 -8.30 8.41
C GLN A 116 -5.46 -7.65 7.36
N LEU A 117 -6.01 -6.77 6.53
CA LEU A 117 -5.22 -6.00 5.59
C LEU A 117 -4.36 -5.02 6.39
N LYS A 118 -3.05 -5.12 6.17
CA LYS A 118 -2.13 -4.07 6.61
C LYS A 118 -2.17 -2.94 5.58
N PRO A 119 -1.97 -1.68 5.99
CA PRO A 119 -1.74 -0.60 5.04
C PRO A 119 -0.58 -0.99 4.13
N VAL A 120 -0.86 -1.22 2.85
CA VAL A 120 0.18 -1.39 1.84
C VAL A 120 0.58 0.00 1.38
N VAL A 121 1.85 0.33 1.57
CA VAL A 121 2.38 1.66 1.25
C VAL A 121 2.63 1.74 -0.25
N LYS A 122 1.92 2.63 -0.95
CA LYS A 122 2.08 2.82 -2.40
C LYS A 122 3.21 3.83 -2.66
N LEU A 123 4.35 3.33 -3.12
CA LEU A 123 5.55 4.12 -3.39
C LEU A 123 5.37 5.07 -4.57
N SER A 124 4.60 4.67 -5.58
CA SER A 124 4.15 5.56 -6.67
C SER A 124 3.47 6.84 -6.16
N GLN A 125 2.73 6.80 -5.05
CA GLN A 125 2.05 7.98 -4.49
C GLN A 125 3.01 8.98 -3.84
N TRP A 126 4.24 8.57 -3.52
CA TRP A 126 5.24 9.45 -2.93
C TRP A 126 5.77 10.46 -3.96
N PHE A 127 5.79 10.11 -5.24
CA PHE A 127 6.08 11.05 -6.34
C PHE A 127 5.01 12.14 -6.48
N GLU A 128 3.81 11.94 -5.93
CA GLU A 128 2.70 12.90 -5.92
C GLU A 128 2.63 13.73 -4.61
N GLU A 129 3.69 13.70 -3.78
CA GLU A 129 3.77 14.35 -2.46
C GLU A 129 2.69 13.90 -1.44
N VAL A 130 2.07 12.74 -1.67
CA VAL A 130 1.11 12.16 -0.71
C VAL A 130 1.88 11.42 0.38
N VAL A 131 1.82 11.95 1.60
CA VAL A 131 2.43 11.34 2.79
C VAL A 131 1.41 10.45 3.50
N GLU A 132 1.62 9.14 3.47
CA GLU A 132 0.74 8.18 4.15
C GLU A 132 0.95 8.17 5.68
N ALA A 133 -0.08 7.73 6.41
CA ALA A 133 -0.07 7.71 7.87
C ALA A 133 1.10 6.90 8.45
N GLY A 134 2.01 7.58 9.16
CA GLY A 134 3.18 6.99 9.82
C GLY A 134 4.50 7.20 9.07
N TRP A 135 4.46 7.70 7.83
CA TRP A 135 5.64 8.17 7.11
C TRP A 135 5.79 9.69 7.28
N GLN A 136 7.03 10.16 7.32
CA GLN A 136 7.40 11.57 7.47
C GLN A 136 8.58 11.86 6.54
N THR A 137 8.77 13.12 6.15
CA THR A 137 9.97 13.53 5.41
C THR A 137 11.21 13.30 6.27
N VAL A 138 12.33 12.92 5.66
CA VAL A 138 13.60 12.63 6.36
C VAL A 138 14.05 13.80 7.25
N GLU A 139 13.77 15.03 6.80
CA GLU A 139 14.03 16.26 7.52
C GLU A 139 13.31 16.34 8.89
N ALA A 140 12.17 15.68 9.07
CA ALA A 140 11.37 15.74 10.29
C ALA A 140 11.91 14.87 11.43
N ILE A 141 12.66 13.80 11.14
CA ILE A 141 13.14 12.84 12.15
C ILE A 141 14.65 12.96 12.40
N LEU A 142 15.46 13.28 11.38
CA LEU A 142 16.94 13.23 11.49
C LEU A 142 17.62 14.59 11.75
N THR A 143 16.89 15.70 11.89
CA THR A 143 17.49 17.01 12.14
C THR A 143 17.67 17.33 13.62
N THR A 144 18.86 17.01 14.15
CA THR A 144 19.47 17.80 15.23
C THR A 144 20.72 18.48 14.68
N GLU A 145 20.55 19.76 14.33
CA GLU A 145 21.54 20.77 13.89
C GLU A 145 22.22 20.60 12.51
N PRO A 146 22.33 21.70 11.73
CA PRO A 146 22.84 21.69 10.37
C PRO A 146 24.37 21.58 10.40
N THR A 147 24.88 20.36 10.20
CA THR A 147 26.28 20.17 9.84
C THR A 147 26.35 19.79 8.37
N GLU A 148 27.11 20.60 7.65
CA GLU A 148 27.34 20.72 6.21
C GLU A 148 27.07 19.53 5.25
N PRO A 149 26.74 19.85 3.98
CA PRO A 149 26.11 18.95 3.04
C PRO A 149 27.14 18.13 2.28
N THR A 150 27.07 16.80 2.35
CA THR A 150 27.70 15.93 1.36
C THR A 150 26.87 14.67 1.11
N LEU A 151 25.71 14.84 0.47
CA LEU A 151 25.25 13.88 -0.52
C LEU A 151 25.15 14.64 -1.84
N SER A 152 26.29 14.76 -2.50
CA SER A 152 26.39 15.29 -3.86
C SER A 152 25.88 14.23 -4.84
N PHE A 153 24.57 14.08 -4.94
CA PHE A 153 23.94 13.56 -6.16
C PHE A 153 23.43 14.76 -6.96
N ARG A 154 24.40 15.46 -7.57
CA ARG A 154 24.10 16.45 -8.60
C ARG A 154 24.02 15.72 -9.93
N ASP A 155 22.86 15.13 -10.22
CA ASP A 155 22.37 15.03 -11.58
C ASP A 155 20.99 15.69 -11.60
N ALA A 156 20.90 16.81 -12.33
CA ALA A 156 19.74 17.70 -12.35
C ALA A 156 18.53 17.14 -13.14
N THR A 157 18.42 15.82 -13.24
CA THR A 157 17.48 15.11 -14.11
C THR A 157 16.77 13.92 -13.46
N THR A 158 17.16 13.50 -12.25
CA THR A 158 16.53 12.39 -11.52
C THR A 158 15.54 12.93 -10.48
N VAL A 159 14.29 12.48 -10.57
CA VAL A 159 13.28 12.73 -9.54
C VAL A 159 13.52 11.70 -8.44
N SER A 160 13.92 12.15 -7.25
CA SER A 160 14.13 11.30 -6.09
C SER A 160 13.23 11.72 -4.93
N VAL A 161 12.54 10.77 -4.31
CA VAL A 161 11.68 11.00 -3.15
C VAL A 161 12.17 10.20 -1.96
N GLU A 162 12.30 10.84 -0.81
CA GLU A 162 12.73 10.20 0.43
C GLU A 162 11.67 10.33 1.51
N GLN A 163 11.22 9.20 2.05
CA GLN A 163 10.36 9.16 3.23
C GLN A 163 10.97 8.28 4.31
N CYS A 164 10.67 8.61 5.57
CA CYS A 164 11.13 7.85 6.71
C CYS A 164 9.98 7.49 7.64
N LYS A 165 10.12 6.37 8.33
CA LYS A 165 9.18 5.88 9.33
C LYS A 165 9.96 5.40 10.55
N GLN A 166 9.57 5.92 11.71
CA GLN A 166 10.08 5.41 12.98
C GLN A 166 9.43 4.05 13.26
N ILE A 167 10.25 3.03 13.46
CA ILE A 167 9.81 1.70 13.85
C ILE A 167 10.14 1.49 15.32
N GLU A 168 9.10 1.37 16.12
CA GLU A 168 9.21 0.96 17.51
C GLU A 168 9.26 -0.57 17.58
N LEU A 169 10.36 -1.08 18.12
CA LEU A 169 10.53 -2.51 18.35
C LEU A 169 9.85 -2.84 19.67
N GLU A 170 8.59 -3.25 19.64
CA GLU A 170 7.84 -3.63 20.84
C GLU A 170 8.63 -4.68 21.65
N GLY A 171 9.10 -4.31 22.85
CA GLY A 171 9.89 -5.19 23.72
C GLY A 171 11.40 -4.89 23.77
N TYR A 172 11.93 -4.11 22.83
CA TYR A 172 13.27 -3.52 22.90
C TYR A 172 13.12 -2.02 23.18
N ASN A 173 13.75 -1.49 24.24
CA ASN A 173 13.65 -0.05 24.58
C ASN A 173 14.46 0.85 23.61
N GLN A 174 14.59 0.42 22.35
CA GLN A 174 15.29 1.07 21.26
C GLN A 174 14.35 1.10 20.05
N SER A 175 14.37 2.20 19.30
CA SER A 175 13.64 2.32 18.05
C SER A 175 14.63 2.59 16.93
N VAL A 176 14.27 2.16 15.73
CA VAL A 176 15.06 2.39 14.52
C VAL A 176 14.26 3.27 13.56
N VAL A 177 14.96 4.00 12.70
CA VAL A 177 14.36 4.82 11.65
C VAL A 177 14.61 4.09 10.34
N MET A 178 13.52 3.69 9.67
CA MET A 178 13.58 3.20 8.30
C MET A 178 13.45 4.39 7.36
N VAL A 179 14.33 4.49 6.38
CA VAL A 179 14.33 5.50 5.33
C VAL A 179 14.21 4.76 4.01
N ILE A 180 13.26 5.15 3.17
CA ILE A 180 13.10 4.64 1.82
C ILE A 180 13.29 5.81 0.88
N THR A 181 14.26 5.66 -0.02
CA THR A 181 14.56 6.58 -1.10
C THR A 181 14.19 5.93 -2.42
N LEU A 182 13.33 6.57 -3.19
CA LEU A 182 12.95 6.19 -4.54
C LEU A 182 13.72 7.08 -5.52
N ILE A 183 14.33 6.48 -6.53
CA ILE A 183 15.08 7.19 -7.57
C ILE A 183 14.48 6.75 -8.91
N GLN A 184 13.84 7.68 -9.62
CA GLN A 184 13.35 7.38 -10.96
C GLN A 184 14.53 7.42 -11.94
N VAL A 185 14.97 6.25 -12.40
CA VAL A 185 16.09 6.11 -13.34
C VAL A 185 15.59 6.12 -14.79
N SER A 186 14.49 5.43 -15.07
CA SER A 186 13.79 5.48 -16.37
C SER A 186 12.31 5.08 -16.22
N GLU A 187 11.46 5.31 -17.22
CA GLU A 187 10.13 4.65 -17.24
C GLU A 187 10.27 3.30 -17.95
N PRO A 188 9.89 2.15 -17.34
CA PRO A 188 9.17 1.98 -16.06
C PRO A 188 10.07 1.67 -14.83
N GLU A 189 11.39 1.69 -14.93
CA GLU A 189 12.28 1.21 -13.87
C GLU A 189 12.53 2.22 -12.74
N ILE A 190 12.20 1.84 -11.50
CA ILE A 190 12.40 2.63 -10.28
C ILE A 190 13.44 1.95 -9.40
N ASP A 191 14.50 2.68 -9.05
CA ASP A 191 15.49 2.23 -8.06
C ASP A 191 14.99 2.56 -6.66
N ILE A 192 15.05 1.58 -5.76
CA ILE A 192 14.58 1.66 -4.39
C ILE A 192 15.73 1.37 -3.45
N MET A 193 15.98 2.30 -2.56
CA MET A 193 17.00 2.23 -1.54
C MET A 193 16.34 2.26 -0.16
N VAL A 194 16.44 1.16 0.59
CA VAL A 194 15.90 1.02 1.94
C VAL A 194 17.04 1.06 2.94
N GLY A 195 17.17 2.17 3.66
CA GLY A 195 18.11 2.37 4.75
C GLY A 195 17.47 2.17 6.12
N VAL A 196 18.17 1.53 7.04
CA VAL A 196 17.80 1.47 8.46
C VAL A 196 18.89 2.15 9.27
N TYR A 197 18.47 3.17 10.02
CA TYR A 197 19.33 4.04 10.82
C TYR A 197 18.93 3.97 12.30
N PRO A 198 19.88 4.17 13.23
CA PRO A 198 19.54 4.36 14.63
C PRO A 198 18.78 5.69 14.80
N LYS A 199 18.00 5.82 15.89
CA LYS A 199 17.47 7.13 16.29
C LYS A 199 18.60 8.14 16.47
N PRO A 200 18.35 9.46 16.29
CA PRO A 200 19.38 10.50 16.44
C PRO A 200 20.14 10.45 17.78
N GLU A 201 19.49 9.95 18.83
CA GLU A 201 20.05 9.79 20.18
C GLU A 201 20.98 8.56 20.32
N GLN A 202 21.10 7.71 19.28
CA GLN A 202 21.83 6.45 19.30
C GLN A 202 22.89 6.40 18.19
N ILE A 203 24.08 5.87 18.50
CA ILE A 203 25.23 5.85 17.56
C ILE A 203 25.27 4.56 16.72
N TYR A 204 24.70 3.48 17.23
CA TYR A 204 24.77 2.15 16.62
C TYR A 204 23.38 1.52 16.53
N LEU A 205 23.17 0.72 15.49
CA LEU A 205 21.98 -0.12 15.37
C LEU A 205 21.96 -1.20 16.47
N PRO A 206 20.76 -1.69 16.85
CA PRO A 206 20.64 -2.81 17.76
C PRO A 206 21.49 -4.01 17.29
N PRO A 207 22.22 -4.68 18.19
CA PRO A 207 22.94 -5.91 17.83
C PRO A 207 21.94 -6.96 17.33
N ASN A 208 22.34 -7.78 16.36
CA ASN A 208 21.51 -8.81 15.74
C ASN A 208 20.30 -8.29 14.93
N LEU A 209 20.20 -6.98 14.65
CA LEU A 209 19.19 -6.45 13.75
C LEU A 209 19.34 -7.10 12.37
N GLN A 210 18.29 -7.68 11.82
CA GLN A 210 18.24 -8.20 10.46
C GLN A 210 17.20 -7.43 9.67
N VAL A 211 17.53 -7.09 8.43
CA VAL A 211 16.59 -6.48 7.49
C VAL A 211 16.49 -7.43 6.29
N MET A 212 15.27 -7.80 5.95
CA MET A 212 14.98 -8.78 4.90
C MET A 212 14.03 -8.16 3.89
N LEU A 213 14.35 -8.31 2.61
CA LEU A 213 13.46 -8.04 1.49
C LEU A 213 12.73 -9.34 1.14
N LEU A 214 11.40 -9.30 1.12
CA LEU A 214 10.54 -10.41 0.78
C LEU A 214 9.76 -10.12 -0.50
N ASP A 215 9.49 -11.15 -1.31
CA ASP A 215 8.58 -11.08 -2.46
C ASP A 215 7.09 -11.17 -2.06
N GLU A 216 6.18 -11.18 -3.04
CA GLU A 216 4.72 -11.33 -2.83
C GLU A 216 4.34 -12.63 -2.12
N GLU A 217 5.11 -13.70 -2.33
CA GLU A 217 4.93 -15.00 -1.70
C GLU A 217 5.55 -15.09 -0.30
N LYS A 218 6.18 -14.00 0.17
CA LYS A 218 6.92 -13.87 1.44
C LYS A 218 8.21 -14.70 1.48
N ASN A 219 8.75 -15.06 0.32
CA ASN A 219 10.08 -15.64 0.21
C ASN A 219 11.13 -14.55 0.36
N THR A 220 12.25 -14.87 1.00
CA THR A 220 13.34 -13.92 1.18
C THR A 220 14.15 -13.77 -0.11
N ILE A 221 14.13 -12.58 -0.69
CA ILE A 221 14.95 -12.20 -1.85
C ILE A 221 16.34 -11.77 -1.37
N MET A 222 16.39 -10.87 -0.38
CA MET A 222 17.64 -10.33 0.16
C MET A 222 17.58 -10.27 1.68
N ASN A 223 18.73 -10.43 2.34
CA ASN A 223 18.85 -10.19 3.76
C ASN A 223 20.19 -9.53 4.09
N ILE A 224 20.16 -8.65 5.09
CA ILE A 224 21.35 -8.06 5.69
C ILE A 224 21.24 -8.18 7.19
N GLN A 225 22.37 -8.50 7.84
CA GLN A 225 22.43 -8.65 9.30
C GLN A 225 23.41 -7.64 9.87
N GLY A 226 22.91 -6.89 10.85
CA GLY A 226 23.60 -5.90 11.65
C GLY A 226 24.63 -6.56 12.54
N GLN A 227 25.87 -6.09 12.42
CA GLN A 227 26.94 -6.38 13.36
C GLN A 227 26.97 -5.29 14.45
N ARG A 228 27.63 -5.56 15.59
CA ARG A 228 27.66 -4.65 16.76
C ARG A 228 28.16 -3.22 16.47
N GLU A 229 28.82 -3.01 15.34
CA GLU A 229 29.42 -1.73 14.95
C GLU A 229 28.72 -1.07 13.74
N ASN A 230 27.62 -1.66 13.23
CA ASN A 230 26.92 -1.10 12.08
C ASN A 230 26.19 0.19 12.48
N LYS A 231 26.62 1.29 11.83
CA LYS A 231 26.01 2.63 11.99
C LYS A 231 24.76 2.81 11.14
N ASN A 232 24.67 2.06 10.04
CA ASN A 232 23.50 1.97 9.18
C ASN A 232 23.50 0.61 8.46
N MET A 233 22.37 0.29 7.86
CA MET A 233 22.18 -0.87 7.00
C MET A 233 21.34 -0.45 5.81
N GLN A 234 21.68 -0.95 4.62
CA GLN A 234 21.05 -0.49 3.38
C GLN A 234 20.82 -1.65 2.42
N LEU A 235 19.63 -1.69 1.82
CA LEU A 235 19.26 -2.56 0.72
C LEU A 235 19.02 -1.68 -0.51
N GLU A 236 19.51 -2.11 -1.65
CA GLU A 236 19.31 -1.46 -2.94
C GLU A 236 18.79 -2.50 -3.92
N PHE A 237 17.68 -2.19 -4.58
CA PHE A 237 17.06 -3.03 -5.61
C PHE A 237 16.25 -2.15 -6.55
N SER A 238 15.99 -2.62 -7.77
CA SER A 238 15.09 -1.97 -8.72
C SER A 238 13.79 -2.75 -8.85
N GLY A 239 12.73 -2.08 -9.27
CA GLY A 239 11.45 -2.73 -9.58
C GLY A 239 10.57 -1.89 -10.50
N GLU A 240 9.47 -2.48 -10.93
CA GLU A 240 8.52 -1.88 -11.87
C GLU A 240 7.18 -1.56 -11.19
N PRO A 241 6.42 -0.55 -11.67
CA PRO A 241 5.09 -0.24 -11.16
C PRO A 241 4.18 -1.47 -11.14
N GLY A 242 3.62 -1.76 -9.99
CA GLY A 242 2.77 -2.92 -9.75
C GLY A 242 3.43 -4.02 -8.91
N ASP A 243 4.76 -4.07 -8.83
CA ASP A 243 5.50 -5.02 -8.01
C ASP A 243 5.20 -4.83 -6.52
N CYS A 244 4.90 -5.92 -5.82
CA CYS A 244 4.74 -5.92 -4.38
C CYS A 244 5.97 -6.55 -3.69
N PHE A 245 6.47 -5.90 -2.65
CA PHE A 245 7.55 -6.43 -1.83
C PHE A 245 7.29 -6.10 -0.36
N SER A 246 7.92 -6.83 0.55
CA SER A 246 7.83 -6.53 1.98
C SER A 246 9.20 -6.36 2.60
N ILE A 247 9.35 -5.37 3.47
CA ILE A 247 10.55 -5.22 4.29
C ILE A 247 10.24 -5.75 5.68
N LYS A 248 10.96 -6.80 6.07
CA LYS A 248 10.90 -7.38 7.41
C LYS A 248 12.14 -6.99 8.20
N VAL A 249 11.93 -6.27 9.29
CA VAL A 249 12.96 -5.89 10.26
C VAL A 249 12.83 -6.82 11.46
N VAL A 250 13.91 -7.51 11.83
CA VAL A 250 13.95 -8.49 12.93
C VAL A 250 15.03 -8.12 13.92
N VAL A 251 14.74 -8.15 15.22
CA VAL A 251 15.74 -8.04 16.30
C VAL A 251 15.45 -9.16 17.30
N ASP A 252 16.39 -10.10 17.42
CA ASP A 252 16.26 -11.29 18.26
C ASP A 252 14.92 -12.03 18.01
N GLU A 253 13.93 -11.90 18.90
CA GLU A 253 12.61 -12.55 18.79
C GLU A 253 11.52 -11.63 18.19
N PHE A 254 11.80 -10.34 18.03
CA PHE A 254 10.84 -9.34 17.58
C PHE A 254 10.96 -9.11 16.08
N SER A 255 9.82 -9.02 15.39
CA SER A 255 9.82 -8.67 13.97
C SER A 255 8.70 -7.72 13.60
N VAL A 256 9.04 -6.69 12.84
CA VAL A 256 8.10 -5.79 12.17
C VAL A 256 8.17 -6.08 10.67
N THR A 257 7.02 -6.10 10.00
CA THR A 257 6.95 -6.30 8.55
C THR A 257 6.03 -5.26 7.96
N GLU A 258 6.60 -4.47 7.05
CA GLU A 258 5.93 -3.43 6.27
C GLU A 258 5.82 -3.92 4.83
N GLU A 259 4.64 -3.75 4.23
CA GLU A 259 4.33 -4.21 2.88
C GLU A 259 4.26 -2.98 1.95
N PHE A 260 4.93 -3.07 0.81
CA PHE A 260 5.10 -1.98 -0.14
C PHE A 260 4.65 -2.41 -1.53
N ARG A 261 4.17 -1.43 -2.29
CA ARG A 261 3.87 -1.58 -3.71
C ARG A 261 4.54 -0.45 -4.48
N ILE A 262 5.24 -0.79 -5.56
CA ILE A 262 5.84 0.18 -6.48
C ILE A 262 4.73 0.85 -7.28
#